data_AF-A0A4T0X759-F1
#
_entry.id   AF-A0A4T0X759-F1
#
_cell.length_a   1.000
_cell.length_b   1.000
_cell.length_c   1.000
_cell.angle_alpha   90.00
_cell.angle_beta   90.00
_cell.angle_gamma   90.00
#
_symmetry.space_group_name_H-M   'P 1'
#
loop_
_entity.id
_entity.type
_entity.pdbx_description
1 polymer ?
#
loop_
_entity_poly.entity_id
_entity_poly.type
_entity_poly.pdbx_seq_one_letter_code
_entity_poly.pdbx_strand_id
1 'polypeptide(L)'
;MSGFSHMCPKNSTTMLKSSENYHMWDSSIQSILVTFGSGLLAFYFDGDLLIPPDNVLDDPAIVQLSFYLNRALQVILAQTVDPEILAST
;
A
#
# COMPACT_ATOMS: atom_id res chain seq x y z
N MET A 1 -3.99 -16.00 9.15
CA MET A 1 -3.42 -15.24 8.02
C MET A 1 -4.13 -13.90 7.96
N SER A 2 -3.40 -12.79 7.85
CA SER A 2 -3.96 -11.44 7.80
C SER A 2 -4.82 -11.27 6.53
N GLY A 3 -6.05 -10.74 6.63
CA GLY A 3 -6.92 -10.52 5.47
C GLY A 3 -6.24 -9.71 4.34
N PHE A 4 -5.23 -8.92 4.68
CA PHE A 4 -4.42 -8.15 3.74
C PHE A 4 -3.59 -9.01 2.77
N SER A 5 -3.19 -10.24 3.14
CA SER A 5 -2.45 -11.12 2.21
C SER A 5 -3.29 -11.59 1.02
N HIS A 6 -4.62 -11.45 1.09
CA HIS A 6 -5.53 -11.73 -0.02
C HIS A 6 -5.75 -10.52 -0.95
N MET A 7 -5.34 -9.31 -0.54
CA MET A 7 -5.54 -8.08 -1.34
C MET A 7 -4.61 -8.02 -2.54
N CYS A 8 -3.38 -8.53 -2.42
CA CYS A 8 -2.43 -8.66 -3.52
C CYS A 8 -2.06 -10.14 -3.68
N PRO A 9 -2.80 -10.92 -4.49
CA PRO A 9 -2.36 -12.26 -4.85
C PRO A 9 -0.99 -12.17 -5.52
N LYS A 10 -0.07 -13.09 -5.18
CA LYS A 10 1.25 -13.21 -5.83
C LYS A 10 1.05 -13.48 -7.32
N ASN A 11 0.97 -12.42 -8.11
CA ASN A 11 0.84 -12.48 -9.54
C ASN A 11 2.08 -11.83 -10.16
N SER A 12 2.84 -12.62 -10.92
CA SER A 12 4.08 -12.16 -11.56
C SER A 12 3.87 -11.03 -12.58
N THR A 13 2.63 -10.81 -13.02
CA THR A 13 2.27 -9.71 -13.94
C THR A 13 2.18 -8.35 -13.25
N THR A 14 1.94 -8.32 -11.94
CA THR A 14 1.84 -7.10 -11.13
C THR A 14 3.09 -6.90 -10.26
N MET A 15 4.22 -7.50 -10.64
CA MET A 15 5.47 -7.39 -9.89
C MET A 15 6.36 -6.29 -10.47
N LEU A 16 6.81 -5.36 -9.64
CA LEU A 16 7.84 -4.38 -9.97
C LEU A 16 9.17 -5.11 -10.08
N LYS A 17 9.78 -5.11 -11.27
CA LYS A 17 11.03 -5.82 -11.59
C LYS A 17 12.15 -4.86 -11.96
N SER A 18 11.81 -3.68 -12.47
CA SER A 18 12.75 -2.63 -12.83
C SER A 18 12.05 -1.27 -12.87
N SER A 19 12.82 -0.19 -13.01
CA SER A 19 12.27 1.14 -13.26
C SER A 19 11.46 1.21 -14.57
N GLU A 20 11.78 0.37 -15.56
CA GLU A 20 11.11 0.34 -16.85
C GLU A 20 9.64 -0.10 -16.74
N ASN A 21 9.31 -0.99 -15.79
CA ASN A 21 7.95 -1.48 -15.62
C ASN A 21 7.16 -0.77 -14.50
N TYR A 22 7.73 0.29 -13.92
CA TYR A 22 7.12 1.05 -12.81
C TYR A 22 5.71 1.53 -13.13
N HIS A 23 5.50 2.14 -14.28
CA HIS A 23 4.19 2.70 -14.67
C HIS A 23 3.09 1.63 -14.79
N MET A 24 3.42 0.43 -15.26
CA MET A 24 2.49 -0.70 -15.33
C MET A 24 2.21 -1.28 -13.95
N TRP A 25 3.24 -1.37 -13.11
CA TRP A 25 3.11 -1.79 -11.72
C TRP A 25 2.21 -0.82 -10.94
N ASP A 26 2.52 0.48 -10.98
CA ASP A 26 1.78 1.54 -10.31
C ASP A 26 0.29 1.55 -10.70
N SER A 27 0.00 1.51 -12.02
CA SER A 27 -1.38 1.40 -12.50
C SER A 27 -2.11 0.15 -11.98
N SER A 28 -1.40 -0.97 -11.85
CA SER A 28 -1.97 -2.22 -11.32
C SER A 28 -2.25 -2.12 -9.83
N ILE A 29 -1.34 -1.51 -9.06
CA ILE A 29 -1.52 -1.28 -7.62
C ILE A 29 -2.69 -0.34 -7.38
N GLN A 30 -2.78 0.77 -8.11
CA GLN A 30 -3.91 1.70 -8.00
C GLN A 30 -5.24 1.00 -8.29
N SER A 31 -5.31 0.17 -9.35
CA SER A 31 -6.52 -0.60 -9.67
C SER A 31 -6.92 -1.57 -8.55
N ILE A 32 -5.96 -2.18 -7.86
CA ILE A 32 -6.24 -3.05 -6.70
C ILE A 32 -6.75 -2.19 -5.54
N LEU A 33 -6.03 -1.12 -5.20
CA LEU A 33 -6.35 -0.26 -4.06
C LEU A 33 -7.74 0.38 -4.15
N VAL A 34 -8.15 0.83 -5.33
CA VAL A 34 -9.50 1.38 -5.58
C VAL A 34 -10.61 0.43 -5.12
N THR A 35 -10.43 -0.88 -5.28
CA THR A 35 -11.45 -1.87 -4.89
C THR A 35 -11.64 -1.99 -3.38
N PHE A 36 -10.65 -1.55 -2.60
CA PHE A 36 -10.66 -1.64 -1.14
C PHE A 36 -11.00 -0.30 -0.47
N GLY A 37 -11.02 0.80 -1.23
CA GLY A 37 -11.52 2.10 -0.78
C GLY A 37 -10.59 3.27 -1.14
N SER A 38 -11.20 4.43 -1.33
CA SER A 38 -10.48 5.68 -1.70
C SER A 38 -9.49 6.14 -0.63
N GLY A 39 -9.73 5.84 0.65
CA GLY A 39 -8.82 6.20 1.74
C GLY A 39 -7.45 5.52 1.65
N LEU A 40 -7.41 4.24 1.26
CA LEU A 40 -6.15 3.51 1.07
C LEU A 40 -5.41 3.96 -0.20
N LEU A 41 -6.15 4.32 -1.25
CA LEU A 41 -5.58 4.90 -2.46
C LEU A 41 -4.96 6.29 -2.19
N ALA A 42 -5.65 7.16 -1.46
CA ALA A 42 -5.12 8.47 -1.08
C ALA A 42 -3.86 8.31 -0.21
N PHE A 43 -3.89 7.40 0.76
CA PHE A 43 -2.73 7.09 1.59
C PHE A 43 -1.54 6.55 0.78
N TYR A 44 -1.79 5.79 -0.30
CA TYR A 44 -0.73 5.33 -1.20
C TYR A 44 -0.05 6.47 -1.97
N PHE A 45 -0.81 7.50 -2.40
CA PHE A 45 -0.26 8.62 -3.15
C PHE A 45 0.47 9.63 -2.26
N ASP A 46 -0.18 10.06 -1.19
CA ASP A 46 0.28 11.22 -0.42
C ASP A 46 1.05 10.82 0.84
N GLY A 47 0.97 9.54 1.25
CA GLY A 47 1.48 9.08 2.55
C GLY A 47 0.76 9.70 3.75
N ASP A 48 -0.20 10.59 3.49
CA ASP A 48 -0.96 11.31 4.49
C ASP A 48 -2.25 10.55 4.80
N LEU A 49 -2.54 10.44 6.08
CA LEU A 49 -3.85 10.00 6.50
C LEU A 49 -4.80 11.15 6.22
N LEU A 50 -5.92 10.89 5.55
CA LEU A 50 -7.01 11.86 5.35
C LEU A 50 -7.72 12.22 6.68
N ILE A 51 -6.95 12.54 7.72
CA ILE A 51 -7.43 12.93 9.02
C ILE A 51 -7.58 14.45 8.99
N PRO A 52 -8.76 14.97 9.36
CA PRO A 52 -8.98 16.40 9.43
C PRO A 52 -7.94 17.05 10.37
N PRO A 53 -7.46 18.26 10.02
CA PRO A 53 -6.43 18.99 10.77
C PRO A 53 -6.86 19.44 12.19
N ASP A 54 -8.04 19.02 12.65
CA ASP A 54 -8.56 19.23 14.01
C ASP A 54 -7.80 18.41 15.07
N ASN A 55 -6.78 17.64 14.65
CA ASN A 55 -5.56 17.27 15.38
C ASN A 55 -5.77 16.71 16.79
N VAL A 56 -6.23 15.45 16.84
CA VAL A 56 -5.82 14.54 17.90
C VAL A 56 -5.01 13.43 17.24
N LEU A 57 -3.76 13.73 16.87
CA LEU A 57 -2.81 12.73 16.34
C LEU A 57 -2.57 11.59 17.34
N ASP A 58 -2.87 11.82 18.62
CA ASP A 58 -2.82 10.84 19.70
C ASP A 58 -4.14 10.08 19.92
N ASP A 59 -5.18 10.29 19.08
CA ASP A 59 -6.42 9.54 19.20
C ASP A 59 -6.10 8.05 18.93
N PRO A 60 -6.40 7.14 19.87
CA PRO A 60 -6.13 5.71 19.69
C PRO A 60 -6.69 5.14 18.39
N ALA A 61 -7.84 5.64 17.91
CA ALA A 61 -8.43 5.21 16.64
C ALA A 61 -7.63 5.68 15.43
N ILE A 62 -7.08 6.90 15.47
CA ILE A 62 -6.20 7.45 14.43
C ILE A 62 -4.88 6.67 14.39
N VAL A 63 -4.25 6.46 15.53
CA VAL A 63 -3.00 5.69 15.64
C VAL A 63 -3.20 4.27 15.14
N GLN A 64 -4.32 3.64 15.52
CA GLN A 64 -4.66 2.29 15.08
C GLN A 64 -4.96 2.22 13.57
N LEU A 65 -5.66 3.21 13.01
CA LEU A 65 -5.91 3.30 11.57
C LEU A 65 -4.61 3.47 10.78
N SER A 66 -3.74 4.37 11.22
CA SER A 66 -2.39 4.56 10.67
C SER A 66 -1.59 3.27 10.65
N PHE A 67 -1.60 2.54 11.78
CA PHE A 67 -0.92 1.25 11.87
C PHE A 67 -1.46 0.23 10.85
N TYR A 68 -2.79 0.13 10.70
CA TYR A 68 -3.38 -0.80 9.73
C TYR A 68 -3.11 -0.42 8.28
N LEU A 69 -3.16 0.87 7.93
CA LEU A 69 -2.89 1.35 6.57
C LEU A 69 -1.41 1.18 6.20
N ASN A 70 -0.49 1.49 7.12
CA ASN A 70 0.94 1.21 6.93
C ASN A 70 1.20 -0.29 6.73
N ARG A 71 0.56 -1.14 7.54
CA ARG A 71 0.67 -2.59 7.40
C ARG A 71 0.10 -3.08 6.06
N ALA A 72 -0.99 -2.50 5.58
CA ALA A 72 -1.58 -2.83 4.29
C ALA A 72 -0.59 -2.50 3.15
N LEU A 73 -0.01 -1.30 3.15
CA LEU A 73 1.00 -0.89 2.17
C LEU A 73 2.23 -1.80 2.20
N GLN A 74 2.75 -2.13 3.39
CA GLN A 74 3.88 -3.05 3.51
C GLN A 74 3.58 -4.43 2.90
N VAL A 75 2.37 -4.96 3.10
CA VAL A 75 1.96 -6.22 2.47
C VAL A 75 1.93 -6.08 0.96
N ILE A 76 1.37 -5.00 0.43
CA ILE A 76 1.33 -4.73 -1.02
C ILE A 76 2.74 -4.70 -1.58
N LEU A 77 3.63 -3.90 -0.99
CA LEU A 77 5.03 -3.79 -1.43
C LEU A 77 5.74 -5.14 -1.36
N ALA A 78 5.61 -5.88 -0.25
CA ALA A 78 6.27 -7.18 -0.08
C ALA A 78 5.74 -8.28 -1.04
N GLN A 79 4.51 -8.15 -1.55
CA GLN A 79 3.93 -9.11 -2.50
C GLN A 79 4.13 -8.71 -3.97
N THR A 80 4.38 -7.42 -4.24
CA THR A 80 4.36 -6.87 -5.59
C THR A 80 5.66 -6.19 -6.01
N VAL A 81 6.67 -6.16 -5.14
CA VAL A 81 8.02 -5.72 -5.50
C VAL A 81 8.95 -6.94 -5.52
N ASP A 82 9.80 -7.02 -6.55
CA ASP A 82 10.80 -8.08 -6.64
C ASP A 82 11.70 -8.07 -5.39
N PRO A 83 11.91 -9.22 -4.73
CA PRO A 83 12.75 -9.31 -3.55
C PRO A 83 14.17 -8.77 -3.74
N GLU A 84 14.73 -8.84 -4.96
CA GLU A 84 16.06 -8.32 -5.25
C GLU A 84 16.11 -6.79 -5.16
N ILE A 85 15.02 -6.10 -5.55
CA ILE A 85 14.90 -4.64 -5.38
C ILE A 85 14.84 -4.29 -3.89
N LEU A 86 14.08 -5.06 -3.10
CA LEU A 86 13.96 -4.85 -1.65
C LEU A 86 15.25 -5.17 -0.89
N ALA A 87 16.07 -6.10 -1.38
CA ALA A 87 17.35 -6.47 -0.79
C ALA A 87 18.49 -5.51 -1.16
N SER A 88 18.28 -4.65 -2.18
CA SER A 88 19.28 -3.71 -2.69
C SER A 88 19.33 -2.35 -1.97
N THR A 89 18.45 -2.15 -0.98
CA THR A 89 18.43 -1.01 -0.04
C THR A 89 19.02 -1.39 1.31
#